data_AF-A0A073CW61-F1
#
_entry.id   AF-A0A073CW61-F1
#
_cell.length_a   1.000
_cell.length_b   1.000
_cell.length_c   1.000
_cell.angle_alpha   90.00
_cell.angle_beta   90.00
_cell.angle_gamma   90.00
#
_symmetry.space_group_name_H-M   'P 1'
#
loop_
_entity.id
_entity.type
_entity.pdbx_description
1 polymer ?
#
loop_
_entity_poly.entity_id
_entity_poly.type
_entity_poly.pdbx_seq_one_letter_code
_entity_poly.pdbx_strand_id
1 'polypeptide(L)'
;MKSFSVIVNIESVHDKGEDARLFNDNDYSDVIVIGVFDGLGGRSAGYDEQTGGKIASQKTSETVQEFLLQWYGKLNPEIVSKIQDKVYQTLKEAADKNIKPSRLGGSLAGQRLCTTMALASIPKLGELTTKYEVSLAWIGDSRLYFLSPEKGLQQLTQDDLEVKKDAFEMIREDPPMSQYLSADMKKNWQIHFKLQELDQRGCILACTDGCFQYLPAPWEFEKLLLNTLSQSEDMKQWEHSLNQRYQDIKQDDVSLILCSMGYNSFDDLKHSYEERFDYLTEKFDFKNKNLGELQTLWQEYRENYEFYLEQEEKQEIDQTIVEINRDSVPSPEIISVSSENNEPTVDPVVEIIPHSDEENKIPNNLELAKLNLKNNNIKDAIQDLETAFADENIDSQVKEDSGFIQDLEQLLEEGLQNTSNRDLIANLHYFIGWINYLSNNLVKARDYCNKASQYYQSKLSDETVTNNYEKKRKMEELIHNIDNLTQISEGEN
;
A
#
# COMPACT_ATOMS: atom_id res chain seq x y z
N MET A 1 11.35 22.15 -25.37
CA MET A 1 11.37 20.96 -24.50
C MET A 1 10.28 20.00 -24.97
N LYS A 2 10.47 18.69 -24.81
CA LYS A 2 9.46 17.68 -25.13
C LYS A 2 8.95 17.05 -23.83
N SER A 3 7.64 16.92 -23.69
CA SER A 3 7.05 16.00 -22.73
C SER A 3 7.16 14.59 -23.28
N PHE A 4 7.53 13.66 -22.41
CA PHE A 4 7.52 12.23 -22.68
C PHE A 4 6.57 11.58 -21.69
N SER A 5 5.83 10.57 -22.13
CA SER A 5 4.91 9.84 -21.26
C SER A 5 5.17 8.34 -21.31
N VAL A 6 5.04 7.69 -20.16
CA VAL A 6 4.98 6.23 -20.03
C VAL A 6 3.63 5.86 -19.45
N ILE A 7 3.02 4.80 -19.97
CA ILE A 7 1.78 4.25 -19.41
C ILE A 7 1.98 2.76 -19.12
N VAL A 8 1.70 2.37 -17.88
CA VAL A 8 1.55 0.97 -17.46
C VAL A 8 0.11 0.78 -17.03
N ASN A 9 -0.52 -0.28 -17.54
CA ASN A 9 -1.88 -0.66 -17.19
C ASN A 9 -1.99 -2.18 -17.21
N ILE A 10 -1.94 -2.78 -16.03
CA ILE A 10 -1.85 -4.23 -15.87
C ILE A 10 -2.93 -4.69 -14.92
N GLU A 11 -3.74 -5.65 -15.35
CA GLU A 11 -4.71 -6.30 -14.49
C GLU A 11 -4.02 -7.41 -13.67
N SER A 12 -4.29 -7.49 -12.37
CA SER A 12 -3.87 -8.58 -11.48
C SER A 12 -4.31 -9.93 -12.03
N VAL A 13 -5.58 -10.02 -12.39
CA VAL A 13 -6.22 -11.18 -13.01
C VAL A 13 -6.73 -10.80 -14.39
N HIS A 14 -6.31 -11.56 -15.40
CA HIS A 14 -6.68 -11.32 -16.80
C HIS A 14 -8.20 -11.20 -16.99
N ASP A 15 -8.60 -10.14 -17.70
CA ASP A 15 -9.95 -9.72 -18.03
C ASP A 15 -10.84 -9.36 -16.81
N LYS A 16 -10.23 -9.13 -15.65
CA LYS A 16 -10.94 -8.80 -14.41
C LYS A 16 -10.46 -7.52 -13.74
N GLY A 17 -9.66 -6.71 -14.42
CA GLY A 17 -9.18 -5.47 -13.84
C GLY A 17 -10.32 -4.51 -13.49
N GLU A 18 -10.20 -3.89 -12.32
CA GLU A 18 -11.09 -2.87 -11.77
C GLU A 18 -10.53 -1.46 -11.99
N ASP A 19 -9.25 -1.32 -12.33
CA ASP A 19 -8.62 -0.03 -12.61
C ASP A 19 -9.13 0.66 -13.88
N ALA A 20 -9.13 1.99 -13.85
CA ALA A 20 -9.24 2.84 -15.03
C ALA A 20 -8.19 3.95 -15.01
N ARG A 21 -7.95 4.54 -16.19
CA ARG A 21 -6.95 5.59 -16.36
C ARG A 21 -7.43 6.68 -17.31
N LEU A 22 -6.84 7.87 -17.19
CA LEU A 22 -7.06 9.02 -18.04
C LEU A 22 -5.70 9.57 -18.47
N PHE A 23 -5.45 9.59 -19.77
CA PHE A 23 -4.32 10.30 -20.36
C PHE A 23 -4.82 11.18 -21.50
N ASN A 24 -4.59 12.49 -21.40
CA ASN A 24 -4.98 13.45 -22.42
C ASN A 24 -3.83 14.42 -22.69
N ASP A 25 -3.19 14.22 -23.83
CA ASP A 25 -2.20 15.11 -24.40
C ASP A 25 -2.72 15.66 -25.74
N ASN A 26 -3.59 16.67 -25.66
CA ASN A 26 -4.21 17.28 -26.83
C ASN A 26 -3.45 18.52 -27.30
N ASP A 27 -3.07 18.60 -28.58
CA ASP A 27 -2.39 19.75 -29.19
C ASP A 27 -3.12 21.09 -29.01
N TYR A 28 -4.44 21.07 -28.80
CA TYR A 28 -5.26 22.27 -28.57
C TYR A 28 -5.33 22.71 -27.10
N SER A 29 -4.67 21.98 -26.20
CA SER A 29 -4.58 22.25 -24.78
C SER A 29 -3.16 22.69 -24.42
N ASP A 30 -3.04 23.67 -23.52
CA ASP A 30 -1.77 24.09 -22.89
C ASP A 30 -1.42 23.23 -21.67
N VAL A 31 -2.19 22.18 -21.39
CA VAL A 31 -1.92 21.21 -20.33
C VAL A 31 -2.03 19.76 -20.83
N ILE A 32 -1.30 18.87 -20.16
CA ILE A 32 -1.45 17.41 -20.21
C ILE A 32 -2.22 16.99 -18.97
N VAL A 33 -3.25 16.16 -19.15
CA VAL A 33 -3.99 15.59 -18.02
C VAL A 33 -3.62 14.13 -17.87
N ILE A 34 -3.23 13.74 -16.67
CA ILE A 34 -3.02 12.35 -16.29
C ILE A 34 -3.88 12.02 -15.07
N GLY A 35 -4.41 10.81 -15.00
CA GLY A 35 -5.08 10.35 -13.80
C GLY A 35 -5.32 8.85 -13.79
N VAL A 36 -5.48 8.32 -12.59
CA VAL A 36 -5.76 6.91 -12.32
C VAL A 36 -6.92 6.79 -11.33
N PHE A 37 -7.65 5.70 -11.44
CA PHE A 37 -8.88 5.43 -10.71
C PHE A 37 -8.87 3.97 -10.32
N ASP A 38 -8.64 3.70 -9.04
CA ASP A 38 -8.61 2.35 -8.50
C ASP A 38 -10.01 1.88 -8.19
N GLY A 39 -10.46 0.77 -8.77
CA GLY A 39 -11.80 0.25 -8.56
C GLY A 39 -11.87 -0.59 -7.29
N LEU A 40 -12.80 -0.27 -6.38
CA LEU A 40 -12.95 -0.97 -5.11
C LEU A 40 -14.21 -1.85 -5.08
N GLY A 41 -14.11 -3.02 -4.44
CA GLY A 41 -15.28 -3.81 -4.00
C GLY A 41 -15.50 -5.16 -4.69
N GLY A 42 -14.62 -5.57 -5.61
CA GLY A 42 -14.70 -6.91 -6.20
C GLY A 42 -16.05 -7.18 -6.88
N ARG A 43 -16.44 -8.46 -6.99
CA ARG A 43 -17.75 -8.86 -7.56
C ARG A 43 -18.97 -8.35 -6.80
N SER A 44 -18.81 -7.73 -5.63
CA SER A 44 -19.93 -7.19 -4.86
C SER A 44 -20.35 -5.83 -5.43
N ALA A 45 -21.66 -5.53 -5.39
CA ALA A 45 -22.23 -4.27 -5.88
C ALA A 45 -21.93 -3.88 -7.35
N GLY A 46 -21.65 -4.85 -8.23
CA GLY A 46 -21.57 -4.67 -9.68
C GLY A 46 -22.86 -5.03 -10.43
N TYR A 47 -22.89 -4.78 -11.74
CA TYR A 47 -23.98 -5.17 -12.65
C TYR A 47 -23.42 -5.49 -14.05
N ASP A 48 -24.24 -6.07 -14.93
CA ASP A 48 -23.85 -6.44 -16.31
C ASP A 48 -22.54 -7.26 -16.39
N GLU A 49 -22.39 -8.24 -15.50
CA GLU A 49 -21.22 -9.14 -15.38
C GLU A 49 -19.89 -8.44 -15.03
N GLN A 50 -19.94 -7.15 -14.69
CA GLN A 50 -18.79 -6.36 -14.23
C GLN A 50 -18.83 -6.16 -12.72
N THR A 51 -17.65 -5.96 -12.14
CA THR A 51 -17.49 -5.66 -10.72
C THR A 51 -17.89 -4.22 -10.39
N GLY A 52 -18.23 -3.95 -9.13
CA GLY A 52 -18.61 -2.61 -8.71
C GLY A 52 -17.47 -1.61 -8.91
N GLY A 53 -16.24 -2.02 -8.58
CA GLY A 53 -15.02 -1.25 -8.75
C GLY A 53 -14.77 -0.87 -10.21
N LYS A 54 -14.78 -1.86 -11.12
CA LYS A 54 -14.59 -1.63 -12.57
C LYS A 54 -15.58 -0.62 -13.15
N ILE A 55 -16.85 -0.73 -12.77
CA ILE A 55 -17.88 0.21 -13.22
C ILE A 55 -17.60 1.61 -12.67
N ALA A 56 -17.23 1.71 -11.39
CA ALA A 56 -17.00 2.98 -10.72
C ALA A 56 -15.81 3.73 -11.29
N SER A 57 -14.67 3.06 -11.44
CA SER A 57 -13.44 3.63 -12.00
C SER A 57 -13.64 4.09 -13.44
N GLN A 58 -14.26 3.27 -14.29
CA GLN A 58 -14.55 3.61 -15.69
C GLN A 58 -15.48 4.82 -15.78
N LYS A 59 -16.61 4.80 -15.08
CA LYS A 59 -17.56 5.92 -15.10
C LYS A 59 -16.94 7.20 -14.57
N THR A 60 -16.12 7.11 -13.53
CA THR A 60 -15.42 8.25 -12.96
C THR A 60 -14.43 8.81 -13.98
N SER A 61 -13.59 7.96 -14.57
CA SER A 61 -12.62 8.36 -15.61
C SER A 61 -13.30 9.03 -16.81
N GLU A 62 -14.35 8.40 -17.37
CA GLU A 62 -15.14 8.95 -18.48
C GLU A 62 -15.76 10.31 -18.12
N THR A 63 -16.38 10.40 -16.93
CA THR A 63 -17.01 11.63 -16.45
C THR A 63 -16.01 12.76 -16.29
N VAL A 64 -14.86 12.48 -15.66
CA VAL A 64 -13.78 13.45 -15.46
C VAL A 64 -13.22 13.88 -16.81
N GLN A 65 -12.98 12.94 -17.73
CA GLN A 65 -12.47 13.23 -19.08
C GLN A 65 -13.43 14.13 -19.85
N GLU A 66 -14.71 13.77 -19.94
CA GLU A 66 -15.74 14.56 -20.63
C GLU A 66 -15.89 15.96 -20.04
N PHE A 67 -15.82 16.07 -18.71
CA PHE A 67 -15.90 17.36 -18.04
C PHE A 67 -14.68 18.22 -18.33
N LEU A 68 -13.47 17.68 -18.16
CA LEU A 68 -12.23 18.42 -18.37
C LEU A 68 -11.99 18.84 -19.82
N LEU A 69 -12.52 18.11 -20.80
CA LEU A 69 -12.48 18.54 -22.20
C LEU A 69 -13.16 19.92 -22.40
N GLN A 70 -14.18 20.25 -21.61
CA GLN A 70 -14.86 21.56 -21.67
C GLN A 70 -14.00 22.69 -21.08
N TRP A 71 -13.02 22.33 -20.26
CA TRP A 71 -12.12 23.25 -19.55
C TRP A 71 -10.68 23.18 -20.09
N TYR A 72 -10.48 22.58 -21.27
CA TYR A 72 -9.16 22.40 -21.87
C TYR A 72 -8.16 21.72 -20.92
N GLY A 73 -8.64 20.75 -20.14
CA GLY A 73 -7.82 19.99 -19.19
C GLY A 73 -7.45 20.72 -17.89
N LYS A 74 -7.76 22.02 -17.75
CA LYS A 74 -7.34 22.81 -16.59
C LYS A 74 -8.08 22.37 -15.32
N LEU A 75 -7.34 22.32 -14.21
CA LEU A 75 -7.88 22.08 -12.88
C LEU A 75 -7.73 23.33 -12.00
N ASN A 76 -8.74 23.58 -11.17
CA ASN A 76 -8.73 24.58 -10.10
C ASN A 76 -9.80 24.16 -9.06
N PRO A 77 -9.89 24.80 -7.88
CA PRO A 77 -10.83 24.39 -6.85
C PRO A 77 -12.31 24.36 -7.31
N GLU A 78 -12.72 25.32 -8.15
CA GLU A 78 -14.10 25.39 -8.66
C GLU A 78 -14.40 24.22 -9.62
N ILE A 79 -13.44 23.91 -10.50
CA ILE A 79 -13.55 22.79 -11.44
C ILE A 79 -13.59 21.46 -10.68
N VAL A 80 -12.74 21.29 -9.65
CA VAL A 80 -12.73 20.08 -8.81
C VAL A 80 -14.06 19.91 -8.07
N SER A 81 -14.62 20.99 -7.51
CA SER A 81 -15.95 20.94 -6.89
C SER A 81 -17.06 20.54 -7.87
N LYS A 82 -16.98 20.97 -9.14
CA LYS A 82 -17.94 20.55 -10.17
C LYS A 82 -17.72 19.10 -10.63
N ILE A 83 -16.47 18.65 -10.71
CA ILE A 83 -16.12 17.24 -10.96
C ILE A 83 -16.72 16.37 -9.86
N GLN A 84 -16.54 16.78 -8.60
CA GLN A 84 -17.09 16.11 -7.43
C GLN A 84 -18.59 15.87 -7.57
N ASP A 85 -19.36 16.94 -7.83
CA ASP A 85 -20.81 16.84 -8.01
C ASP A 85 -21.16 15.92 -9.20
N LYS A 86 -20.48 16.07 -10.33
CA LYS A 86 -20.79 15.35 -11.55
C LYS A 86 -20.49 13.85 -11.43
N VAL A 87 -19.36 13.49 -10.83
CA VAL A 87 -18.99 12.09 -10.55
C VAL A 87 -19.99 11.47 -9.59
N TYR A 88 -20.32 12.14 -8.50
CA TYR A 88 -21.31 11.64 -7.54
C TYR A 88 -22.66 11.36 -8.19
N GLN A 89 -23.19 12.32 -8.97
CA GLN A 89 -24.45 12.09 -9.67
C GLN A 89 -24.36 10.91 -10.64
N THR A 90 -23.25 10.78 -11.38
CA THR A 90 -23.06 9.70 -12.34
C THR A 90 -23.04 8.33 -11.68
N LEU A 91 -22.26 8.18 -10.59
CA LEU A 91 -22.22 6.92 -9.83
C LEU A 91 -23.56 6.63 -9.17
N LYS A 92 -24.20 7.65 -8.59
CA LYS A 92 -25.51 7.52 -7.94
C LYS A 92 -26.60 7.07 -8.92
N GLU A 93 -26.71 7.72 -10.08
CA GLU A 93 -27.67 7.35 -11.11
C GLU A 93 -27.44 5.92 -11.63
N ALA A 94 -26.17 5.55 -11.84
CA ALA A 94 -25.79 4.21 -12.26
C ALA A 94 -26.17 3.15 -11.21
N ALA A 95 -25.92 3.43 -9.93
CA ALA A 95 -26.24 2.51 -8.85
C ALA A 95 -27.75 2.41 -8.60
N ASP A 96 -28.48 3.53 -8.55
CA ASP A 96 -29.92 3.54 -8.28
C ASP A 96 -30.72 2.87 -9.41
N LYS A 97 -30.21 2.92 -10.65
CA LYS A 97 -30.83 2.25 -11.80
C LYS A 97 -30.60 0.73 -11.80
N ASN A 98 -29.39 0.28 -11.45
CA ASN A 98 -28.97 -1.10 -11.74
C ASN A 98 -28.73 -1.96 -10.49
N ILE A 99 -28.52 -1.35 -9.31
CA ILE A 99 -28.14 -2.04 -8.08
C ILE A 99 -29.21 -1.81 -7.01
N LYS A 100 -29.83 -2.89 -6.54
CA LYS A 100 -30.78 -2.81 -5.42
C LYS A 100 -30.02 -2.53 -4.12
N PRO A 101 -30.53 -1.65 -3.24
CA PRO A 101 -29.91 -1.41 -1.93
C PRO A 101 -29.82 -2.72 -1.14
N SER A 102 -28.63 -3.05 -0.64
CA SER A 102 -28.44 -4.18 0.27
C SER A 102 -29.16 -3.93 1.60
N ARG A 103 -29.81 -4.97 2.16
CA ARG A 103 -30.44 -4.94 3.49
C ARG A 103 -29.49 -5.39 4.62
N LEU A 104 -28.27 -5.82 4.29
CA LEU A 104 -27.28 -6.34 5.24
C LEU A 104 -26.17 -5.31 5.43
N GLY A 105 -25.92 -4.93 6.68
CA GLY A 105 -24.98 -3.89 7.09
C GLY A 105 -23.59 -4.43 7.37
N GLY A 106 -22.65 -4.07 6.49
CA GLY A 106 -21.20 -4.10 6.69
C GLY A 106 -20.60 -2.83 6.07
N SER A 107 -19.37 -2.44 6.43
CA SER A 107 -18.79 -1.14 6.05
C SER A 107 -18.67 -0.92 4.54
N LEU A 108 -18.31 -1.96 3.78
CA LEU A 108 -18.35 -2.00 2.30
C LEU A 108 -19.65 -2.59 1.74
N ALA A 109 -20.34 -3.45 2.50
CA ALA A 109 -21.60 -4.07 2.08
C ALA A 109 -22.77 -3.06 1.91
N GLY A 110 -22.56 -1.82 2.34
CA GLY A 110 -23.47 -0.69 2.14
C GLY A 110 -23.00 0.37 1.14
N GLN A 111 -21.84 0.21 0.51
CA GLN A 111 -21.26 1.19 -0.43
C GLN A 111 -21.25 0.60 -1.85
N ARG A 112 -21.97 1.24 -2.78
CA ARG A 112 -22.08 0.80 -4.18
C ARG A 112 -21.15 1.62 -5.06
N LEU A 113 -20.55 0.95 -6.04
CA LEU A 113 -19.71 1.56 -7.07
C LEU A 113 -18.60 2.44 -6.47
N CYS A 114 -17.59 1.81 -5.88
CA CYS A 114 -16.53 2.51 -5.15
C CYS A 114 -15.25 2.63 -6.00
N THR A 115 -14.57 3.77 -5.95
CA THR A 115 -13.28 3.97 -6.62
C THR A 115 -12.46 5.10 -5.98
N THR A 116 -11.15 5.09 -6.15
CA THR A 116 -10.27 6.22 -5.80
C THR A 116 -10.15 7.20 -6.98
N MET A 117 -9.41 8.30 -6.78
CA MET A 117 -8.94 9.13 -7.88
C MET A 117 -7.63 9.81 -7.50
N ALA A 118 -6.66 9.78 -8.42
CA ALA A 118 -5.48 10.64 -8.39
C ALA A 118 -5.32 11.30 -9.78
N LEU A 119 -5.40 12.62 -9.84
CA LEU A 119 -5.53 13.39 -11.08
C LEU A 119 -4.60 14.61 -11.08
N ALA A 120 -3.84 14.80 -12.15
CA ALA A 120 -2.97 15.96 -12.36
C ALA A 120 -3.23 16.65 -13.70
N SER A 121 -3.25 17.99 -13.67
CA SER A 121 -3.21 18.87 -14.84
C SER A 121 -1.85 19.55 -14.87
N ILE A 122 -1.04 19.17 -15.86
CA ILE A 122 0.38 19.48 -15.99
C ILE A 122 0.57 20.48 -17.14
N PRO A 123 1.17 21.66 -16.92
CA PRO A 123 1.37 22.63 -18.00
C PRO A 123 2.33 22.09 -19.08
N LYS A 124 1.94 22.24 -20.35
CA LYS A 124 2.81 22.11 -21.50
C LYS A 124 3.64 23.37 -21.60
N LEU A 125 4.95 23.22 -21.53
CA LEU A 125 5.83 24.38 -21.44
C LEU A 125 6.32 24.81 -22.81
N GLY A 126 6.39 26.14 -22.98
CA GLY A 126 7.24 26.77 -23.98
C GLY A 126 8.72 26.74 -23.56
N GLU A 127 9.59 27.45 -24.29
CA GLU A 127 11.01 27.53 -23.93
C GLU A 127 11.23 28.32 -22.63
N LEU A 128 12.17 27.86 -21.78
CA LEU A 128 12.79 28.56 -20.64
C LEU A 128 11.97 28.72 -19.34
N THR A 129 11.17 27.73 -18.94
CA THR A 129 10.56 27.71 -17.60
C THR A 129 11.38 26.87 -16.61
N THR A 130 11.78 27.48 -15.49
CA THR A 130 12.41 26.78 -14.35
C THR A 130 11.42 26.45 -13.24
N LYS A 131 10.17 26.89 -13.36
CA LYS A 131 9.10 26.63 -12.40
C LYS A 131 7.88 26.04 -13.11
N TYR A 132 7.25 25.07 -12.45
CA TYR A 132 6.14 24.29 -12.96
C TYR A 132 5.02 24.37 -11.93
N GLU A 133 3.86 24.87 -12.31
CA GLU A 133 2.67 24.87 -11.47
C GLU A 133 1.75 23.73 -11.91
N VAL A 134 1.69 22.67 -11.12
CA VAL A 134 0.88 21.48 -11.41
C VAL A 134 -0.35 21.50 -10.52
N SER A 135 -1.53 21.37 -11.13
CA SER A 135 -2.78 21.27 -10.38
C SER A 135 -3.10 19.81 -10.10
N LEU A 136 -3.31 19.50 -8.83
CA LEU A 136 -3.50 18.14 -8.32
C LEU A 136 -4.91 18.03 -7.72
N ALA A 137 -5.57 16.90 -7.93
CA ALA A 137 -6.82 16.55 -7.28
C ALA A 137 -6.83 15.06 -6.92
N TRP A 138 -7.25 14.71 -5.70
CA TRP A 138 -7.22 13.33 -5.25
C TRP A 138 -8.28 13.01 -4.20
N ILE A 139 -8.58 11.72 -4.05
CA ILE A 139 -9.38 11.12 -2.98
C ILE A 139 -9.09 9.62 -2.91
N GLY A 140 -8.92 9.09 -1.71
CA GLY A 140 -8.48 7.71 -1.47
C GLY A 140 -6.97 7.60 -1.29
N ASP A 141 -6.40 6.46 -1.67
CA ASP A 141 -4.99 6.09 -1.45
C ASP A 141 -4.19 5.92 -2.77
N SER A 142 -4.81 6.16 -3.92
CA SER A 142 -4.05 6.41 -5.15
C SER A 142 -3.29 7.72 -5.03
N ARG A 143 -2.04 7.76 -5.51
CA ARG A 143 -1.09 8.84 -5.22
C ARG A 143 -0.61 9.55 -6.47
N LEU A 144 -0.39 10.86 -6.34
CA LEU A 144 0.43 11.63 -7.27
C LEU A 144 1.84 11.77 -6.69
N TYR A 145 2.84 11.63 -7.55
CA TYR A 145 4.25 11.78 -7.19
C TYR A 145 4.96 12.78 -8.09
N PHE A 146 6.02 13.37 -7.55
CA PHE A 146 7.06 14.03 -8.33
C PHE A 146 8.37 13.27 -8.19
N LEU A 147 8.91 12.78 -9.30
CA LEU A 147 10.23 12.18 -9.36
C LEU A 147 11.25 13.27 -9.72
N SER A 148 12.05 13.70 -8.75
CA SER A 148 13.11 14.70 -8.90
C SER A 148 14.46 14.04 -9.17
N PRO A 149 15.27 14.59 -10.10
CA PRO A 149 16.67 14.20 -10.27
C PRO A 149 17.52 14.33 -8.99
N GLU A 150 17.22 15.29 -8.11
CA GLU A 150 18.03 15.58 -6.93
C GLU A 150 17.55 14.81 -5.70
N LYS A 151 16.24 14.87 -5.43
CA LYS A 151 15.63 14.30 -4.20
C LYS A 151 15.00 12.94 -4.41
N GLY A 152 14.82 12.51 -5.65
CA GLY A 152 14.13 11.27 -5.97
C GLY A 152 12.62 11.38 -5.92
N LEU A 153 11.95 10.27 -5.61
CA LEU A 153 10.49 10.16 -5.63
C LEU A 153 9.88 10.84 -4.41
N GLN A 154 8.96 11.77 -4.65
CA GLN A 154 8.31 12.60 -3.63
C GLN A 154 6.80 12.46 -3.74
N GLN A 155 6.15 12.11 -2.64
CA GLN A 155 4.69 12.04 -2.58
C GLN A 155 4.11 13.46 -2.57
N LEU A 156 3.13 13.71 -3.45
CA LEU A 156 2.48 15.02 -3.57
C LEU A 156 1.11 15.09 -2.90
N THR A 157 0.46 13.94 -2.73
CA THR A 157 -0.91 13.81 -2.21
C THR A 157 -0.94 12.91 -0.99
N GLN A 158 -1.71 13.29 0.03
CA GLN A 158 -1.87 12.51 1.24
C GLN A 158 -3.04 11.53 1.12
N ASP A 159 -2.84 10.28 1.53
CA ASP A 159 -3.88 9.25 1.49
C ASP A 159 -5.01 9.53 2.49
N ASP A 160 -6.25 9.23 2.08
CA ASP A 160 -7.43 9.30 2.92
C ASP A 160 -7.58 8.02 3.77
N LEU A 161 -6.95 7.96 4.94
CA LEU A 161 -6.94 6.78 5.82
C LEU A 161 -7.75 7.00 7.10
N GLU A 162 -8.36 5.94 7.66
CA GLU A 162 -9.00 6.00 8.99
C GLU A 162 -7.97 6.19 10.11
N VAL A 163 -6.75 5.66 9.93
CA VAL A 163 -5.61 5.81 10.83
C VAL A 163 -4.43 6.36 10.03
N LYS A 164 -3.86 7.50 10.46
CA LYS A 164 -2.69 8.09 9.78
C LYS A 164 -1.51 7.12 9.87
N LYS A 165 -0.94 6.80 8.72
CA LYS A 165 0.22 5.92 8.53
C LYS A 165 1.14 6.51 7.49
N ASP A 166 2.45 6.35 7.68
CA ASP A 166 3.42 6.75 6.66
C ASP A 166 3.57 5.66 5.56
N ALA A 167 4.25 6.01 4.45
CA ALA A 167 4.35 5.09 3.31
C ALA A 167 5.07 3.76 3.63
N PHE A 168 5.94 3.74 4.64
CA PHE A 168 6.62 2.52 5.07
C PHE A 168 5.72 1.67 5.95
N GLU A 169 4.92 2.27 6.82
CA GLU A 169 3.89 1.55 7.56
C GLU A 169 2.79 1.00 6.64
N MET A 170 2.36 1.78 5.64
CA MET A 170 1.32 1.40 4.67
C MET A 170 1.63 0.06 3.99
N ILE A 171 2.87 -0.17 3.57
CA ILE A 171 3.28 -1.46 2.95
C ILE A 171 3.02 -2.68 3.84
N ARG A 172 2.95 -2.51 5.16
CA ARG A 172 2.81 -3.59 6.16
C ARG A 172 1.41 -3.68 6.73
N GLU A 173 0.81 -2.53 6.94
CA GLU A 173 -0.52 -2.37 7.48
C GLU A 173 -1.32 -1.66 6.41
N ASP A 174 -2.35 -2.32 5.90
CA ASP A 174 -3.29 -1.77 4.92
C ASP A 174 -4.53 -1.23 5.67
N PRO A 175 -4.47 -0.02 6.28
CA PRO A 175 -5.58 0.52 7.04
C PRO A 175 -6.75 0.86 6.13
N PRO A 176 -8.00 0.71 6.60
CA PRO A 176 -9.17 1.14 5.83
C PRO A 176 -9.09 2.61 5.42
N MET A 177 -9.46 2.89 4.17
CA MET A 177 -9.64 4.26 3.69
C MET A 177 -10.79 4.99 4.42
N SER A 178 -10.58 6.25 4.77
CA SER A 178 -11.60 7.13 5.35
C SER A 178 -12.48 7.81 4.29
N GLN A 179 -11.95 8.02 3.07
CA GLN A 179 -12.67 8.59 1.94
C GLN A 179 -12.30 7.91 0.63
N TYR A 180 -13.29 7.77 -0.26
CA TYR A 180 -13.18 7.29 -1.64
C TYR A 180 -14.47 7.68 -2.35
N LEU A 181 -14.49 7.68 -3.68
CA LEU A 181 -15.70 7.96 -4.46
C LEU A 181 -16.66 6.77 -4.42
N SER A 182 -17.95 7.04 -4.27
CA SER A 182 -19.00 6.02 -4.18
C SER A 182 -20.35 6.58 -4.62
N ALA A 183 -21.30 5.72 -4.98
CA ALA A 183 -22.70 6.11 -5.14
C ALA A 183 -23.39 6.46 -3.80
N ASP A 184 -22.80 6.03 -2.68
CA ASP A 184 -23.36 6.12 -1.33
C ASP A 184 -22.54 7.04 -0.40
N MET A 185 -21.97 8.12 -0.96
CA MET A 185 -21.19 9.11 -0.22
C MET A 185 -21.93 9.64 1.01
N LYS A 186 -21.22 9.66 2.15
CA LYS A 186 -21.68 10.27 3.40
C LYS A 186 -21.67 11.80 3.27
N LYS A 187 -22.16 12.53 4.28
CA LYS A 187 -22.05 14.00 4.32
C LYS A 187 -20.60 14.40 4.59
N ASN A 188 -20.16 15.53 4.02
CA ASN A 188 -18.86 16.19 4.23
C ASN A 188 -17.63 15.52 3.59
N TRP A 189 -17.82 14.77 2.51
CA TRP A 189 -16.71 14.33 1.68
C TRP A 189 -16.26 15.44 0.73
N GLN A 190 -14.99 15.43 0.36
CA GLN A 190 -14.45 16.35 -0.63
C GLN A 190 -13.37 15.67 -1.46
N ILE A 191 -13.30 16.02 -2.74
CA ILE A 191 -12.10 15.77 -3.54
C ILE A 191 -11.10 16.85 -3.15
N HIS A 192 -9.92 16.45 -2.68
CA HIS A 192 -8.86 17.37 -2.31
C HIS A 192 -8.30 18.08 -3.54
N PHE A 193 -7.75 19.27 -3.36
CA PHE A 193 -7.09 20.02 -4.42
C PHE A 193 -5.84 20.72 -3.90
N LYS A 194 -4.78 20.68 -4.69
CA LYS A 194 -3.51 21.38 -4.41
C LYS A 194 -2.93 21.96 -5.68
N LEU A 195 -2.46 23.21 -5.62
CA LEU A 195 -1.60 23.78 -6.64
C LEU A 195 -0.15 23.61 -6.18
N GLN A 196 0.59 22.74 -6.87
CA GLN A 196 1.97 22.41 -6.51
C GLN A 196 2.94 23.19 -7.38
N GLU A 197 3.79 24.02 -6.76
CA GLU A 197 4.94 24.62 -7.42
C GLU A 197 6.14 23.66 -7.35
N LEU A 198 6.75 23.40 -8.50
CA LEU A 198 7.98 22.62 -8.64
C LEU A 198 9.04 23.52 -9.26
N ASP A 199 10.24 23.54 -8.70
CA ASP A 199 11.33 24.45 -9.03
C ASP A 199 12.42 23.81 -9.91
N GLN A 200 12.14 22.62 -10.42
CA GLN A 200 13.08 21.83 -11.20
C GLN A 200 12.35 20.96 -12.23
N ARG A 201 13.11 20.48 -13.22
CA ARG A 201 12.67 19.43 -14.14
C ARG A 201 12.46 18.11 -13.39
N GLY A 202 11.64 17.23 -13.93
CA GLY A 202 11.37 15.91 -13.34
C GLY A 202 10.15 15.26 -13.97
N CYS A 203 9.56 14.28 -13.29
CA CYS A 203 8.39 13.56 -13.80
C CYS A 203 7.23 13.61 -12.81
N ILE A 204 6.01 13.84 -13.30
CA ILE A 204 4.78 13.65 -12.51
C ILE A 204 4.26 12.25 -12.77
N LEU A 205 3.88 11.56 -11.70
CA LEU A 205 3.28 10.23 -11.78
C LEU A 205 1.89 10.26 -11.16
N ALA A 206 0.97 9.49 -11.75
CA ALA A 206 -0.29 9.09 -11.15
C ALA A 206 -0.29 7.57 -11.02
N CYS A 207 -0.48 7.07 -9.81
CA CYS A 207 -0.28 5.66 -9.45
C CYS A 207 -1.44 5.14 -8.59
N THR A 208 -2.00 3.98 -8.94
CA THR A 208 -2.79 3.17 -8.00
C THR A 208 -1.87 2.48 -7.00
N ASP A 209 -2.42 1.95 -5.92
CA ASP A 209 -1.65 1.36 -4.83
C ASP A 209 -0.85 0.13 -5.28
N GLY A 210 -1.34 -0.63 -6.26
CA GLY A 210 -0.64 -1.74 -6.89
C GLY A 210 0.73 -1.38 -7.47
N CYS A 211 1.01 -0.09 -7.69
CA CYS A 211 2.33 0.39 -8.11
C CYS A 211 3.39 0.35 -6.99
N PHE A 212 3.00 0.52 -5.73
CA PHE A 212 3.92 0.80 -4.62
C PHE A 212 3.66 -0.02 -3.35
N GLN A 213 2.43 -0.46 -3.11
CA GLN A 213 1.99 -1.11 -1.88
C GLN A 213 2.63 -2.49 -1.67
N TYR A 214 2.91 -3.21 -2.76
CA TYR A 214 3.45 -4.57 -2.73
C TYR A 214 4.97 -4.65 -2.88
N LEU A 215 5.67 -3.52 -2.78
CA LEU A 215 7.12 -3.46 -2.77
C LEU A 215 7.64 -3.56 -1.33
N PRO A 216 8.86 -4.08 -1.11
CA PRO A 216 9.33 -4.34 0.26
C PRO A 216 9.69 -3.05 1.04
N ALA A 217 9.86 -1.93 0.34
CA ALA A 217 10.06 -0.60 0.93
C ALA A 217 9.72 0.53 -0.07
N PRO A 218 9.41 1.76 0.39
CA PRO A 218 9.04 2.87 -0.50
C PRO A 218 10.11 3.24 -1.53
N TRP A 219 11.40 3.16 -1.16
CA TRP A 219 12.50 3.45 -2.09
C TRP A 219 12.66 2.41 -3.20
N GLU A 220 12.09 1.22 -3.05
CA GLU A 220 12.12 0.20 -4.09
C GLU A 220 11.21 0.58 -5.27
N PHE A 221 10.19 1.42 -5.04
CA PHE A 221 9.41 1.99 -6.14
C PHE A 221 10.27 2.93 -6.98
N GLU A 222 11.02 3.82 -6.33
CA GLU A 222 11.97 4.70 -7.03
C GLU A 222 13.03 3.90 -7.79
N LYS A 223 13.63 2.88 -7.15
CA LYS A 223 14.61 2.01 -7.82
C LYS A 223 14.03 1.29 -9.02
N LEU A 224 12.79 0.80 -8.94
CA LEU A 224 12.14 0.14 -10.08
C LEU A 224 12.04 1.10 -11.28
N LEU A 225 11.62 2.35 -11.04
CA LEU A 225 11.53 3.38 -12.07
C LEU A 225 12.90 3.72 -12.66
N LEU A 226 13.90 3.95 -11.82
CA LEU A 226 15.23 4.39 -12.25
C LEU A 226 16.06 3.27 -12.88
N ASN A 227 15.94 2.03 -12.39
CA ASN A 227 16.61 0.87 -12.97
C ASN A 227 16.07 0.57 -14.37
N THR A 228 14.75 0.64 -14.56
CA THR A 228 14.16 0.43 -15.90
C THR A 228 14.50 1.58 -16.86
N LEU A 229 14.59 2.82 -16.37
CA LEU A 229 15.05 3.98 -17.16
C LEU A 229 16.51 3.81 -17.59
N SER A 230 17.40 3.44 -16.67
CA SER A 230 18.83 3.32 -16.92
C SER A 230 19.17 2.21 -17.92
N GLN A 231 18.35 1.16 -17.99
CA GLN A 231 18.52 0.04 -18.91
C GLN A 231 17.86 0.24 -20.28
N SER A 232 17.06 1.30 -20.44
CA SER A 232 16.33 1.56 -21.68
C SER A 232 17.11 2.47 -22.63
N GLU A 233 16.93 2.26 -23.94
CA GLU A 233 17.49 3.08 -25.03
C GLU A 233 16.53 4.19 -25.48
N ASP A 234 15.22 3.98 -25.29
CA ASP A 234 14.20 4.97 -25.61
C ASP A 234 12.94 4.82 -24.71
N MET A 235 11.98 5.72 -24.92
CA MET A 235 10.71 5.76 -24.18
C MET A 235 9.89 4.47 -24.34
N LYS A 236 9.90 3.84 -25.52
CA LYS A 236 9.10 2.63 -25.76
C LYS A 236 9.70 1.45 -25.03
N GLN A 237 11.02 1.35 -25.01
CA GLN A 237 11.72 0.32 -24.26
C GLN A 237 11.53 0.53 -22.76
N TRP A 238 11.52 1.79 -22.29
CA TRP A 238 11.27 2.07 -20.87
C TRP A 238 9.86 1.66 -20.46
N GLU A 239 8.84 2.04 -21.24
CA GLU A 239 7.47 1.59 -21.04
C GLU A 239 7.36 0.06 -21.06
N HIS A 240 7.98 -0.60 -22.02
CA HIS A 240 7.98 -2.05 -22.12
C HIS A 240 8.64 -2.71 -20.89
N SER A 241 9.79 -2.19 -20.45
CA SER A 241 10.54 -2.74 -19.30
C SER A 241 9.78 -2.56 -17.99
N LEU A 242 9.12 -1.41 -17.80
CA LEU A 242 8.22 -1.18 -16.67
C LEU A 242 7.05 -2.16 -16.69
N ASN A 243 6.41 -2.34 -17.85
CA ASN A 243 5.33 -3.30 -18.00
C ASN A 243 5.78 -4.72 -17.66
N GLN A 244 6.92 -5.19 -18.18
CA GLN A 244 7.45 -6.51 -17.85
C GLN A 244 7.72 -6.64 -16.35
N ARG A 245 8.38 -5.64 -15.75
CA ARG A 245 8.72 -5.69 -14.33
C ARG A 245 7.49 -5.77 -13.44
N TYR A 246 6.44 -5.02 -13.74
CA TYR A 246 5.19 -5.09 -13.00
C TYR A 246 4.42 -6.39 -13.25
N GLN A 247 4.45 -6.95 -14.45
CA GLN A 247 3.85 -8.27 -14.70
C GLN A 247 4.44 -9.36 -13.80
N ASP A 248 5.74 -9.27 -13.48
CA ASP A 248 6.44 -10.25 -12.65
C ASP A 248 6.12 -10.11 -11.15
N ILE A 249 5.78 -8.92 -10.68
CA ILE A 249 5.66 -8.63 -9.23
C ILE A 249 4.25 -8.28 -8.76
N LYS A 250 3.31 -8.02 -9.69
CA LYS A 250 1.96 -7.56 -9.34
C LYS A 250 1.27 -8.50 -8.35
N GLN A 251 0.57 -7.89 -7.40
CA GLN A 251 -0.37 -8.58 -6.51
C GLN A 251 -1.77 -7.96 -6.60
N ASP A 252 -1.87 -6.76 -7.18
CA ASP A 252 -3.12 -6.09 -7.54
C ASP A 252 -3.00 -5.47 -8.95
N ASP A 253 -4.07 -4.84 -9.42
CA ASP A 253 -4.07 -4.03 -10.62
C ASP A 253 -3.04 -2.90 -10.51
N VAL A 254 -2.35 -2.61 -11.61
CA VAL A 254 -1.30 -1.60 -11.67
C VAL A 254 -1.63 -0.60 -12.75
N SER A 255 -2.01 0.60 -12.33
CA SER A 255 -2.16 1.76 -13.21
C SER A 255 -1.13 2.82 -12.86
N LEU A 256 -0.20 3.04 -13.78
CA LEU A 256 0.81 4.09 -13.68
C LEU A 256 0.81 4.92 -14.96
N ILE A 257 0.72 6.23 -14.79
CA ILE A 257 1.00 7.19 -15.85
C ILE A 257 2.12 8.10 -15.37
N LEU A 258 3.20 8.19 -16.15
CA LEU A 258 4.31 9.09 -15.91
C LEU A 258 4.36 10.13 -17.02
N CYS A 259 4.58 11.40 -16.67
CA CYS A 259 4.79 12.50 -17.62
C CYS A 259 6.04 13.30 -17.22
N SER A 260 7.05 13.33 -18.10
CA SER A 260 8.27 14.10 -17.89
C SER A 260 8.09 15.57 -18.24
N MET A 261 8.77 16.45 -17.52
CA MET A 261 8.74 17.90 -17.72
C MET A 261 10.17 18.45 -17.74
N GLY A 262 10.47 19.33 -18.69
CA GLY A 262 11.74 20.06 -18.71
C GLY A 262 12.91 19.38 -19.44
N TYR A 263 12.65 18.31 -20.21
CA TYR A 263 13.68 17.54 -20.91
C TYR A 263 13.69 17.77 -22.43
N ASN A 264 14.87 17.63 -23.03
CA ASN A 264 15.05 17.82 -24.47
C ASN A 264 15.02 16.51 -25.27
N SER A 265 15.49 15.43 -24.66
CA SER A 265 15.55 14.09 -25.24
C SER A 265 15.39 13.04 -24.14
N PHE A 266 15.17 11.79 -24.55
CA PHE A 266 15.22 10.65 -23.63
C PHE A 266 16.59 10.51 -22.97
N ASP A 267 17.68 10.73 -23.72
CA ASP A 267 19.02 10.73 -23.15
C ASP A 267 19.18 11.81 -22.05
N ASP A 268 18.70 13.04 -22.28
CA ASP A 268 18.75 14.11 -21.27
C ASP A 268 17.96 13.73 -20.00
N LEU A 269 16.80 13.08 -20.17
CA LEU A 269 16.03 12.51 -19.07
C LEU A 269 16.85 11.46 -18.31
N LYS A 270 17.34 10.44 -19.01
CA LYS A 270 18.10 9.32 -18.45
C LYS A 270 19.34 9.79 -17.70
N HIS A 271 20.18 10.62 -18.32
CA HIS A 271 21.40 11.14 -17.70
C HIS A 271 21.09 11.98 -16.46
N SER A 272 19.95 12.68 -16.41
CA SER A 272 19.59 13.47 -15.22
C SER A 272 19.37 12.63 -13.95
N TYR A 273 19.07 11.34 -14.09
CA TYR A 273 18.80 10.46 -12.95
C TYR A 273 19.94 9.50 -12.60
N GLU A 274 21.07 9.53 -13.32
CA GLU A 274 22.19 8.60 -13.10
C GLU A 274 22.74 8.72 -11.67
N GLU A 275 23.08 9.94 -11.23
CA GLU A 275 23.62 10.18 -9.88
C GLU A 275 22.63 9.74 -8.78
N ARG A 276 21.33 9.99 -9.00
CA ARG A 276 20.29 9.58 -8.05
C ARG A 276 20.14 8.07 -7.99
N PHE A 277 20.20 7.39 -9.14
CA PHE A 277 20.11 5.94 -9.20
C PHE A 277 21.30 5.26 -8.52
N ASP A 278 22.51 5.79 -8.71
CA ASP A 278 23.71 5.31 -8.04
C ASP A 278 23.60 5.48 -6.52
N TYR A 279 23.18 6.67 -6.06
CA TYR A 279 22.93 6.96 -4.64
C TYR A 279 21.91 5.99 -4.03
N LEU A 280 20.78 5.74 -4.70
CA LEU A 280 19.77 4.80 -4.22
C LEU A 280 20.29 3.37 -4.12
N THR A 281 21.06 2.94 -5.11
CA THR A 281 21.58 1.57 -5.20
C THR A 281 22.64 1.32 -4.14
N GLU A 282 23.51 2.29 -3.88
CA GLU A 282 24.56 2.18 -2.86
C GLU A 282 23.98 2.20 -1.43
N LYS A 283 22.99 3.06 -1.19
CA LYS A 283 22.58 3.39 0.18
C LYS A 283 21.39 2.61 0.71
N PHE A 284 20.39 2.36 -0.12
CA PHE A 284 19.09 1.87 0.33
C PHE A 284 18.86 0.40 -0.01
N ASP A 285 19.74 -0.52 0.36
CA ASP A 285 19.48 -1.96 0.18
C ASP A 285 18.47 -2.46 1.23
N PHE A 286 17.47 -3.24 0.82
CA PHE A 286 16.53 -3.88 1.74
C PHE A 286 16.94 -5.33 2.10
N LYS A 287 17.83 -5.94 1.31
CA LYS A 287 18.18 -7.36 1.47
C LYS A 287 18.91 -7.59 2.78
N ASN A 288 18.57 -8.69 3.45
CA ASN A 288 19.18 -9.13 4.71
C ASN A 288 19.11 -8.10 5.85
N LYS A 289 18.17 -7.15 5.80
CA LYS A 289 17.95 -6.16 6.86
C LYS A 289 16.73 -6.52 7.71
N ASN A 290 16.84 -6.33 9.01
CA ASN A 290 15.71 -6.45 9.92
C ASN A 290 14.84 -5.18 9.91
N LEU A 291 13.67 -5.24 10.55
CA LEU A 291 12.71 -4.12 10.54
C LEU A 291 13.27 -2.82 11.14
N GLY A 292 14.09 -2.90 12.20
CA GLY A 292 14.70 -1.71 12.81
C GLY A 292 15.74 -1.04 11.89
N GLU A 293 16.49 -1.84 11.14
CA GLU A 293 17.41 -1.32 10.11
C GLU A 293 16.65 -0.69 8.94
N LEU A 294 15.58 -1.33 8.48
CA LEU A 294 14.72 -0.78 7.43
C LEU A 294 14.01 0.50 7.88
N GLN A 295 13.58 0.57 9.14
CA GLN A 295 13.02 1.79 9.72
C GLN A 295 14.05 2.92 9.73
N THR A 296 15.30 2.62 10.04
CA THR A 296 16.40 3.60 10.03
C THR A 296 16.62 4.15 8.61
N LEU A 297 16.67 3.25 7.61
CA LEU A 297 16.75 3.64 6.20
C LEU A 297 15.52 4.45 5.77
N TRP A 298 14.34 4.07 6.23
CA TRP A 298 13.12 4.81 5.96
C TRP A 298 13.20 6.23 6.49
N GLN A 299 13.63 6.46 7.73
CA GLN A 299 13.74 7.83 8.25
C GLN A 299 14.65 8.71 7.39
N GLU A 300 15.75 8.16 6.88
CA GLU A 300 16.66 8.90 6.01
C GLU A 300 16.09 9.14 4.60
N TYR A 301 15.38 8.17 4.04
CA TYR A 301 14.72 8.32 2.74
C TYR A 301 13.50 9.26 2.81
N ARG A 302 12.77 9.20 3.93
CA ARG A 302 11.52 9.92 4.21
C ARG A 302 11.67 11.43 4.08
N GLU A 303 12.80 12.00 4.52
CA GLU A 303 13.06 13.44 4.42
C GLU A 303 12.89 13.97 2.98
N ASN A 304 13.35 13.18 2.01
CA ASN A 304 13.14 13.51 0.60
C ASN A 304 11.73 13.14 0.15
N TYR A 305 11.28 11.93 0.49
CA TYR A 305 10.00 11.39 0.02
C TYR A 305 8.79 12.23 0.44
N GLU A 306 8.77 12.75 1.67
CA GLU A 306 7.66 13.56 2.21
C GLU A 306 7.90 15.08 2.08
N PHE A 307 8.93 15.50 1.33
CA PHE A 307 9.35 16.91 1.23
C PHE A 307 8.20 17.88 0.95
N TYR A 308 7.28 17.53 0.04
CA TYR A 308 6.13 18.37 -0.31
C TYR A 308 4.91 18.20 0.60
N LEU A 309 4.80 17.09 1.33
CA LEU A 309 3.75 16.90 2.33
C LEU A 309 4.05 17.72 3.59
N GLU A 310 5.31 17.75 4.04
CA GLU A 310 5.69 18.55 5.21
C GLU A 310 5.60 20.06 4.96
N GLN A 311 5.84 20.51 3.74
CA GLN A 311 5.66 21.93 3.39
C GLN A 311 4.21 22.37 3.52
N GLU A 312 3.27 21.49 3.20
CA GLU A 312 1.84 21.74 3.32
C GLU A 312 1.43 21.83 4.80
N GLU A 313 1.84 20.87 5.63
CA GLU A 313 1.57 20.92 7.08
C GLU A 313 2.11 22.22 7.72
N LYS A 314 3.31 22.66 7.33
CA LYS A 314 3.89 23.93 7.80
C LYS A 314 3.08 25.15 7.34
N GLN A 315 2.63 25.17 6.08
CA GLN A 315 1.80 26.26 5.56
C GLN A 315 0.43 26.35 6.24
N GLU A 316 -0.21 25.21 6.52
CA GLU A 316 -1.49 25.16 7.24
C GLU A 316 -1.35 25.64 8.69
N ILE A 317 -0.29 25.22 9.39
CA ILE A 317 0.01 25.67 10.76
C ILE A 317 0.24 27.18 10.79
N ASP A 318 1.05 27.71 9.87
CA ASP A 318 1.34 29.15 9.79
C ASP A 318 0.06 29.96 9.49
N GLN A 319 -0.80 29.49 8.58
CA GLN A 319 -2.09 30.14 8.30
C GLN A 319 -3.01 30.13 9.53
N THR A 320 -3.08 29.00 10.23
CA THR A 320 -3.88 28.86 11.46
C THR A 320 -3.39 29.79 12.58
N ILE A 321 -2.07 29.89 12.77
CA ILE A 321 -1.46 30.81 13.74
C ILE A 321 -1.75 32.27 13.38
N VAL A 322 -1.70 32.63 12.10
CA VAL A 322 -2.04 33.98 11.62
C VAL A 322 -3.51 34.30 11.86
N GLU A 323 -4.44 33.36 11.64
CA GLU A 323 -5.86 33.56 11.92
C GLU A 323 -6.15 33.71 13.43
N ILE A 324 -5.55 32.86 14.28
CA ILE A 324 -5.67 32.97 15.74
C ILE A 324 -5.16 34.32 16.25
N ASN A 325 -4.04 34.82 15.69
CA ASN A 325 -3.47 36.12 16.05
C ASN A 325 -4.27 37.32 15.50
N ARG A 326 -5.09 37.13 14.44
CA ARG A 326 -6.01 38.17 13.94
C ARG A 326 -7.27 38.29 14.79
N ASP A 327 -7.74 37.18 15.36
CA ASP A 327 -8.89 37.16 16.27
C ASP A 327 -8.56 37.54 17.72
N SER A 328 -7.27 37.73 18.03
CA SER A 328 -6.78 38.18 19.35
C SER A 328 -6.14 39.57 19.30
N VAL A 329 -6.90 40.56 18.81
CA VAL A 329 -6.63 41.97 19.10
C VAL A 329 -7.57 42.47 20.20
N PRO A 330 -7.13 42.57 21.47
CA PRO A 330 -7.68 43.54 22.39
C PRO A 330 -6.98 44.90 22.19
N SER A 331 -7.78 45.96 22.22
CA SER A 331 -7.37 47.37 22.28
C SER A 331 -6.26 47.62 23.33
N PRO A 332 -5.39 48.63 23.11
CA PRO A 332 -4.28 48.88 24.02
C PRO A 332 -4.78 49.57 25.30
N GLU A 333 -4.87 48.80 26.40
CA GLU A 333 -4.83 49.37 27.74
C GLU A 333 -3.49 49.04 28.40
N ILE A 334 -2.78 50.11 28.73
CA ILE A 334 -1.51 50.12 29.45
C ILE A 334 -1.78 49.66 30.89
N ILE A 335 -1.31 48.47 31.27
CA ILE A 335 -1.11 48.13 32.68
C ILE A 335 0.23 47.40 32.84
N SER A 336 1.15 48.10 33.49
CA SER A 336 2.43 47.60 33.99
C SER A 336 2.22 46.75 35.25
N VAL A 337 2.64 45.47 35.25
CA VAL A 337 3.06 44.76 36.48
C VAL A 337 4.16 43.74 36.16
N SER A 338 5.13 43.69 37.06
CA SER A 338 6.41 42.98 37.08
C SER A 338 6.34 41.47 37.34
N SER A 339 7.33 40.76 36.75
CA SER A 339 8.10 39.59 37.23
C SER A 339 7.39 38.44 37.96
N GLU A 340 7.57 37.21 37.46
CA GLU A 340 8.33 36.16 38.15
C GLU A 340 8.59 34.94 37.24
N ASN A 341 9.77 34.34 37.47
CA ASN A 341 10.35 33.19 36.76
C ASN A 341 9.53 31.90 36.95
N ASN A 342 9.55 31.02 35.95
CA ASN A 342 9.71 29.57 36.15
C ASN A 342 10.02 28.89 34.80
N GLU A 343 11.27 28.42 34.66
CA GLU A 343 11.66 27.41 33.66
C GLU A 343 11.01 26.06 33.97
N PRO A 344 10.63 25.25 32.97
CA PRO A 344 10.50 23.82 33.15
C PRO A 344 11.79 23.09 32.76
N THR A 345 12.20 22.24 33.68
CA THR A 345 13.27 21.26 33.72
C THR A 345 13.33 20.30 32.52
N VAL A 346 14.54 20.11 32.00
CA VAL A 346 14.97 19.02 31.12
C VAL A 346 15.56 17.89 31.97
N ASP A 347 15.23 16.64 31.69
CA ASP A 347 15.89 15.44 32.22
C ASP A 347 15.61 14.24 31.28
N PRO A 348 16.46 13.19 31.24
CA PRO A 348 17.66 13.19 30.41
C PRO A 348 17.70 12.04 29.37
N VAL A 349 18.62 12.19 28.43
CA VAL A 349 19.11 11.18 27.47
C VAL A 349 19.42 9.86 28.19
N VAL A 350 18.84 8.75 27.72
CA VAL A 350 19.28 7.40 28.08
C VAL A 350 20.14 6.85 26.94
N GLU A 351 21.42 6.64 27.26
CA GLU A 351 22.43 6.00 26.42
C GLU A 351 22.05 4.58 26.00
N ILE A 352 22.40 4.28 24.75
CA ILE A 352 22.40 2.97 24.12
C ILE A 352 23.48 2.09 24.78
N ILE A 353 23.13 0.85 25.12
CA ILE A 353 24.11 -0.22 25.38
C ILE A 353 23.99 -1.26 24.25
N PRO A 354 25.10 -1.59 23.54
CA PRO A 354 25.10 -2.57 22.46
C PRO A 354 25.20 -3.99 23.03
N HIS A 355 24.42 -4.92 22.50
CA HIS A 355 24.62 -6.35 22.73
C HIS A 355 24.94 -7.07 21.42
N SER A 356 26.25 -7.33 21.30
CA SER A 356 26.96 -8.47 20.72
C SER A 356 26.29 -9.35 19.65
N ASP A 357 27.06 -9.50 18.57
CA ASP A 357 27.02 -10.58 17.57
C ASP A 357 26.74 -11.95 18.20
N GLU A 358 25.74 -12.67 17.69
CA GLU A 358 25.73 -14.13 17.66
C GLU A 358 24.78 -14.64 16.55
N GLU A 359 25.29 -15.66 15.85
CA GLU A 359 24.84 -16.29 14.62
C GLU A 359 23.48 -17.01 14.72
N ASN A 360 22.88 -17.27 13.55
CA ASN A 360 21.68 -18.07 13.27
C ASN A 360 20.35 -17.44 13.72
N LYS A 361 19.58 -16.85 12.80
CA LYS A 361 18.22 -16.41 13.09
C LYS A 361 17.19 -16.90 12.09
N ILE A 362 16.26 -17.64 12.68
CA ILE A 362 14.95 -18.11 12.24
C ILE A 362 14.14 -16.95 11.63
N PRO A 363 13.24 -17.22 10.67
CA PRO A 363 12.43 -16.17 10.04
C PRO A 363 11.67 -15.35 11.08
N ASN A 364 11.68 -14.03 10.87
CA ASN A 364 11.11 -12.98 11.73
C ASN A 364 9.70 -13.32 12.25
N ASN A 365 8.88 -14.01 11.45
CA ASN A 365 7.51 -14.37 11.80
C ASN A 365 7.39 -15.52 12.81
N LEU A 366 8.33 -16.48 12.86
CA LEU A 366 8.29 -17.51 13.90
C LEU A 366 8.62 -16.91 15.28
N GLU A 367 9.56 -15.95 15.34
CA GLU A 367 9.86 -15.20 16.56
C GLU A 367 8.67 -14.34 17.01
N LEU A 368 7.99 -13.67 16.07
CA LEU A 368 6.75 -12.94 16.35
C LEU A 368 5.64 -13.86 16.86
N ALA A 369 5.45 -15.03 16.24
CA ALA A 369 4.50 -16.03 16.73
C ALA A 369 4.81 -16.45 18.17
N LYS A 370 6.10 -16.69 18.48
CA LYS A 370 6.56 -17.03 19.83
C LYS A 370 6.25 -15.91 20.83
N LEU A 371 6.50 -14.66 20.47
CA LEU A 371 6.19 -13.49 21.29
C LEU A 371 4.68 -13.34 21.53
N ASN A 372 3.88 -13.49 20.49
CA ASN A 372 2.43 -13.40 20.58
C ASN A 372 1.83 -14.54 21.42
N LEU A 373 2.35 -15.77 21.31
CA LEU A 373 1.93 -16.86 22.20
C LEU A 373 2.27 -16.60 23.66
N LYS A 374 3.48 -16.07 23.96
CA LYS A 374 3.86 -15.67 25.33
C LYS A 374 2.93 -14.60 25.92
N ASN A 375 2.42 -13.70 25.06
CA ASN A 375 1.47 -12.66 25.44
C ASN A 375 0.00 -13.12 25.39
N ASN A 376 -0.25 -14.40 25.11
CA ASN A 376 -1.58 -14.98 24.95
C ASN A 376 -2.41 -14.37 23.79
N ASN A 377 -1.75 -13.76 22.80
CA ASN A 377 -2.34 -13.22 21.58
C ASN A 377 -2.45 -14.32 20.50
N ILE A 378 -3.29 -15.32 20.76
CA ILE A 378 -3.36 -16.56 19.96
C ILE A 378 -3.72 -16.30 18.49
N LYS A 379 -4.59 -15.32 18.21
CA LYS A 379 -5.00 -15.00 16.84
C LYS A 379 -3.85 -14.43 16.02
N ASP A 380 -3.09 -13.52 16.61
CA ASP A 380 -1.97 -12.86 15.95
C ASP A 380 -0.80 -13.84 15.78
N ALA A 381 -0.56 -14.70 16.77
CA ALA A 381 0.39 -15.80 16.63
C ALA A 381 0.05 -16.75 15.49
N ILE A 382 -1.24 -17.06 15.27
CA ILE A 382 -1.68 -17.87 14.13
C ILE A 382 -1.41 -17.14 12.80
N GLN A 383 -1.64 -15.83 12.73
CA GLN A 383 -1.35 -15.05 11.52
C GLN A 383 0.15 -15.02 11.19
N ASP A 384 0.99 -14.88 12.21
CA ASP A 384 2.45 -14.93 12.06
C ASP A 384 2.90 -16.31 11.58
N LEU A 385 2.34 -17.39 12.13
CA LEU A 385 2.61 -18.76 11.68
C LEU A 385 2.15 -18.98 10.24
N GLU A 386 0.95 -18.52 9.88
CA GLU A 386 0.47 -18.60 8.49
C GLU A 386 1.43 -17.94 7.52
N THR A 387 1.98 -16.79 7.90
CA THR A 387 2.95 -16.05 7.10
C THR A 387 4.29 -16.78 7.04
N ALA A 388 4.76 -17.34 8.16
CA ALA A 388 6.00 -18.11 8.22
C ALA A 388 5.95 -19.39 7.37
N PHE A 389 4.84 -20.13 7.44
CA PHE A 389 4.66 -21.40 6.72
C PHE A 389 4.22 -21.22 5.26
N ALA A 390 4.04 -19.98 4.79
CA ALA A 390 3.87 -19.66 3.38
C ALA A 390 5.21 -19.50 2.63
N ASP A 391 6.34 -19.39 3.35
CA ASP A 391 7.69 -19.32 2.76
C ASP A 391 8.16 -20.72 2.30
N GLU A 392 8.54 -20.83 1.02
CA GLU A 392 9.04 -22.08 0.42
C GLU A 392 10.37 -22.58 1.04
N ASN A 393 11.08 -21.73 1.81
CA ASN A 393 12.36 -22.06 2.44
C ASN A 393 12.24 -22.47 3.92
N ILE A 394 11.04 -22.54 4.48
CA ILE A 394 10.81 -22.81 5.91
C ILE A 394 11.46 -24.14 6.37
N ASP A 395 11.49 -25.14 5.51
CA ASP A 395 12.04 -26.48 5.78
C ASP A 395 13.54 -26.50 6.08
N SER A 396 14.32 -25.59 5.46
CA SER A 396 15.75 -25.47 5.71
C SER A 396 16.03 -24.69 6.98
N GLN A 397 15.20 -23.69 7.28
CA GLN A 397 15.38 -22.78 8.42
C GLN A 397 15.00 -23.43 9.76
N VAL A 398 13.98 -24.28 9.76
CA VAL A 398 13.52 -24.99 10.97
C VAL A 398 14.49 -26.11 11.40
N LYS A 399 15.35 -26.60 10.50
CA LYS A 399 16.31 -27.68 10.81
C LYS A 399 17.56 -27.21 11.54
N GLU A 400 17.85 -25.91 11.55
CA GLU A 400 19.09 -25.35 12.10
C GLU A 400 19.03 -25.01 13.59
N ASP A 401 17.83 -24.94 14.20
CA ASP A 401 17.65 -24.63 15.63
C ASP A 401 16.56 -25.47 16.31
N SER A 402 16.94 -26.65 16.79
CA SER A 402 16.03 -27.56 17.50
C SER A 402 15.50 -27.01 18.83
N GLY A 403 16.19 -26.06 19.46
CA GLY A 403 15.81 -25.51 20.76
C GLY A 403 14.65 -24.54 20.65
N PHE A 404 14.71 -23.64 19.66
CA PHE A 404 13.63 -22.72 19.36
C PHE A 404 12.32 -23.44 19.02
N ILE A 405 12.42 -24.52 18.25
CA ILE A 405 11.24 -25.27 17.79
C ILE A 405 10.53 -25.99 18.93
N GLN A 406 11.28 -26.53 19.90
CA GLN A 406 10.71 -27.10 21.12
C GLN A 406 9.98 -26.04 21.96
N ASP A 407 10.58 -24.85 22.11
CA ASP A 407 9.93 -23.75 22.82
C ASP A 407 8.62 -23.31 22.13
N LEU A 408 8.63 -23.21 20.80
CA LEU A 408 7.46 -22.80 20.03
C LEU A 408 6.35 -23.86 20.11
N GLU A 409 6.72 -25.14 20.03
CA GLU A 409 5.78 -26.25 20.23
C GLU A 409 5.12 -26.18 21.61
N GLN A 410 5.91 -25.97 22.67
CA GLN A 410 5.38 -25.85 24.03
C GLN A 410 4.38 -24.68 24.15
N LEU A 411 4.72 -23.52 23.59
CA LEU A 411 3.86 -22.33 23.62
C LEU A 411 2.55 -22.54 22.85
N LEU A 412 2.58 -23.31 21.76
CA LEU A 412 1.37 -23.70 21.02
C LEU A 412 0.50 -24.66 21.85
N GLU A 413 1.11 -25.62 22.55
CA GLU A 413 0.39 -26.53 23.46
C GLU A 413 -0.22 -25.78 24.66
N GLU A 414 0.46 -24.75 25.19
CA GLU A 414 -0.09 -23.84 26.20
C GLU A 414 -1.25 -23.01 25.62
N GLY A 415 -1.10 -22.52 24.38
CA GLY A 415 -2.16 -21.82 23.65
C GLY A 415 -3.44 -22.65 23.53
N LEU A 416 -3.34 -23.97 23.33
CA LEU A 416 -4.50 -24.88 23.29
C LEU A 416 -5.27 -24.93 24.62
N GLN A 417 -4.60 -24.71 25.75
CA GLN A 417 -5.24 -24.67 27.07
C GLN A 417 -5.92 -23.32 27.33
N ASN A 418 -5.47 -22.26 26.65
CA ASN A 418 -5.90 -20.88 26.88
C ASN A 418 -7.01 -20.39 25.94
N THR A 419 -7.46 -21.22 25.00
CA THR A 419 -8.54 -20.89 24.07
C THR A 419 -9.67 -21.90 24.08
N SER A 420 -10.89 -21.42 23.95
CA SER A 420 -12.10 -22.24 23.71
C SER A 420 -12.65 -22.06 22.30
N ASN A 421 -12.02 -21.21 21.48
CA ASN A 421 -12.43 -20.97 20.11
C ASN A 421 -12.01 -22.14 19.22
N ARG A 422 -12.98 -22.86 18.66
CA ARG A 422 -12.75 -24.04 17.83
C ARG A 422 -11.88 -23.78 16.61
N ASP A 423 -12.02 -22.64 15.95
CA ASP A 423 -11.23 -22.33 14.75
C ASP A 423 -9.76 -22.07 15.13
N LEU A 424 -9.51 -21.41 16.27
CA LEU A 424 -8.14 -21.25 16.79
C LEU A 424 -7.54 -22.58 17.25
N ILE A 425 -8.34 -23.43 17.91
CA ILE A 425 -7.91 -24.79 18.30
C ILE A 425 -7.50 -25.61 17.08
N ALA A 426 -8.27 -25.54 15.98
CA ALA A 426 -7.96 -26.25 14.75
C ALA A 426 -6.63 -25.78 14.13
N ASN A 427 -6.39 -24.46 14.08
CA ASN A 427 -5.14 -23.88 13.58
C ASN A 427 -3.94 -24.22 14.47
N LEU A 428 -4.08 -24.15 15.79
CA LEU A 428 -3.02 -24.54 16.73
C LEU A 428 -2.63 -26.02 16.55
N HIS A 429 -3.61 -26.92 16.45
CA HIS A 429 -3.32 -28.32 16.16
C HIS A 429 -2.64 -28.52 14.80
N TYR A 430 -3.05 -27.77 13.78
CA TYR A 430 -2.42 -27.81 12.46
C TYR A 430 -0.94 -27.40 12.51
N PHE A 431 -0.61 -26.28 13.15
CA PHE A 431 0.78 -25.81 13.24
C PHE A 431 1.66 -26.68 14.12
N ILE A 432 1.14 -27.24 15.21
CA ILE A 432 1.89 -28.24 16.00
C ILE A 432 2.19 -29.47 15.13
N GLY A 433 1.24 -29.89 14.29
CA GLY A 433 1.43 -30.97 13.33
C GLY A 433 2.55 -30.68 12.34
N TRP A 434 2.56 -29.47 11.77
CA TRP A 434 3.58 -29.04 10.81
C TRP A 434 4.98 -28.94 11.43
N ILE A 435 5.08 -28.35 12.63
CA ILE A 435 6.35 -28.25 13.36
C ILE A 435 6.94 -29.63 13.65
N ASN A 436 6.10 -30.58 14.07
CA ASN A 436 6.54 -31.95 14.31
C ASN A 436 6.93 -32.67 13.01
N TYR A 437 6.27 -32.36 11.90
CA TYR A 437 6.66 -32.88 10.60
C TYR A 437 8.07 -32.40 10.20
N LEU A 438 8.34 -31.10 10.33
CA LEU A 438 9.67 -30.53 10.04
C LEU A 438 10.76 -31.05 10.98
N SER A 439 10.39 -31.33 12.23
CA SER A 439 11.28 -31.94 13.22
C SER A 439 11.42 -33.47 13.06
N ASN A 440 10.86 -34.05 12.00
CA ASN A 440 10.85 -35.49 11.70
C ASN A 440 10.18 -36.37 12.80
N ASN A 441 9.31 -35.80 13.62
CA ASN A 441 8.49 -36.52 14.60
C ASN A 441 7.13 -36.88 13.98
N LEU A 442 7.16 -37.79 13.01
CA LEU A 442 6.00 -38.13 12.15
C LEU A 442 4.80 -38.67 12.94
N VAL A 443 5.03 -39.36 14.06
CA VAL A 443 3.95 -39.88 14.93
C VAL A 443 3.18 -38.74 15.59
N LYS A 444 3.90 -37.78 16.20
CA LYS A 444 3.28 -36.62 16.85
C LYS A 444 2.66 -35.68 15.81
N ALA A 445 3.31 -35.49 14.67
CA ALA A 445 2.78 -34.72 13.54
C ALA A 445 1.40 -35.26 13.11
N ARG A 446 1.31 -36.57 12.89
CA ARG A 446 0.06 -37.24 12.47
C ARG A 446 -1.05 -37.09 13.50
N ASP A 447 -0.76 -37.27 14.78
CA ASP A 447 -1.75 -37.14 15.86
C ASP A 447 -2.36 -35.73 15.89
N TYR A 448 -1.53 -34.70 15.77
CA TYR A 448 -1.97 -33.31 15.76
C TYR A 448 -2.74 -32.93 14.48
N CYS A 449 -2.33 -33.40 13.30
CA CYS A 449 -3.10 -33.22 12.07
C CYS A 449 -4.47 -33.92 12.12
N ASN A 450 -4.55 -35.11 12.73
CA ASN A 450 -5.82 -35.80 12.92
C ASN A 450 -6.76 -35.05 13.87
N LYS A 451 -6.22 -34.48 14.96
CA LYS A 451 -6.98 -33.61 15.87
C LYS A 451 -7.50 -32.38 15.14
N ALA A 452 -6.66 -31.67 14.37
CA ALA A 452 -7.08 -30.53 13.55
C ALA A 452 -8.22 -30.91 12.58
N SER A 453 -8.10 -32.07 11.92
CA SER A 453 -9.11 -32.60 10.99
C SER A 453 -10.48 -32.81 11.64
N GLN A 454 -10.52 -33.32 12.88
CA GLN A 454 -11.77 -33.49 13.63
C GLN A 454 -12.49 -32.16 13.88
N TYR A 455 -11.75 -31.08 14.13
CA TYR A 455 -12.33 -29.74 14.28
C TYR A 455 -12.84 -29.19 12.94
N TYR A 456 -12.09 -29.36 11.86
CA TYR A 456 -12.51 -28.94 10.51
C TYR A 456 -13.70 -29.73 9.95
N GLN A 457 -13.87 -31.01 10.30
CA GLN A 457 -14.99 -31.85 9.85
C GLN A 457 -16.33 -31.51 10.51
N SER A 458 -16.32 -30.85 11.67
CA SER A 458 -17.53 -30.52 12.43
C SER A 458 -18.35 -29.33 11.88
N LYS A 459 -17.89 -28.68 10.79
CA LYS A 459 -18.55 -27.57 10.09
C LYS A 459 -19.16 -28.07 8.76
N LEU A 460 -20.41 -28.52 8.81
CA LEU A 460 -21.28 -28.69 7.62
C LEU A 460 -22.57 -27.88 7.83
N SER A 461 -22.42 -26.58 8.14
CA SER A 461 -23.49 -25.58 7.98
C SER A 461 -22.92 -24.16 8.13
N ASP A 462 -23.04 -23.37 7.05
CA ASP A 462 -22.91 -21.92 6.87
C ASP A 462 -21.54 -21.18 6.73
N GLU A 463 -21.46 -20.48 5.59
CA GLU A 463 -20.76 -19.25 5.15
C GLU A 463 -19.32 -18.88 5.55
N THR A 464 -18.54 -19.73 6.23
CA THR A 464 -17.07 -19.54 6.39
C THR A 464 -16.26 -20.57 5.58
N VAL A 465 -16.57 -20.65 4.28
CA VAL A 465 -16.21 -21.81 3.44
C VAL A 465 -14.87 -21.69 2.72
N THR A 466 -14.35 -20.50 2.41
CA THR A 466 -13.19 -20.40 1.49
C THR A 466 -11.83 -20.62 2.15
N ASN A 467 -11.52 -19.95 3.27
CA ASN A 467 -10.20 -20.05 3.93
C ASN A 467 -10.00 -21.40 4.65
N ASN A 468 -11.07 -21.95 5.26
CA ASN A 468 -11.02 -23.26 5.92
C ASN A 468 -10.87 -24.43 4.93
N TYR A 469 -11.32 -24.28 3.67
CA TYR A 469 -11.17 -25.30 2.64
C TYR A 469 -9.72 -25.46 2.20
N GLU A 470 -9.00 -24.35 2.00
CA GLU A 470 -7.59 -24.38 1.62
C GLU A 470 -6.72 -24.93 2.75
N LYS A 471 -6.99 -24.53 4.01
CA LYS A 471 -6.30 -25.07 5.19
C LYS A 471 -6.54 -26.56 5.37
N LYS A 472 -7.78 -27.02 5.18
CA LYS A 472 -8.11 -28.44 5.19
C LYS A 472 -7.37 -29.20 4.09
N ARG A 473 -7.29 -28.64 2.88
CA ARG A 473 -6.53 -29.24 1.76
C ARG A 473 -5.04 -29.36 2.08
N LYS A 474 -4.41 -28.29 2.55
CA LYS A 474 -2.98 -28.27 2.95
C LYS A 474 -2.69 -29.26 4.09
N MET A 475 -3.60 -29.38 5.05
CA MET A 475 -3.52 -30.38 6.11
C MET A 475 -3.67 -31.82 5.57
N GLU A 476 -4.60 -32.08 4.66
CA GLU A 476 -4.78 -33.41 4.03
C GLU A 476 -3.55 -33.80 3.19
N GLU A 477 -2.93 -32.84 2.51
CA GLU A 477 -1.65 -33.00 1.82
C GLU A 477 -0.51 -33.34 2.80
N LEU A 478 -0.43 -32.66 3.94
CA LEU A 478 0.55 -32.97 4.99
C LEU A 478 0.37 -34.39 5.55
N ILE A 479 -0.87 -34.81 5.82
CA ILE A 479 -1.18 -36.19 6.27
C ILE A 479 -0.74 -37.20 5.21
N HIS A 480 -1.02 -36.93 3.94
CA HIS A 480 -0.59 -37.80 2.84
C HIS A 480 0.94 -37.90 2.74
N ASN A 481 1.67 -36.80 2.92
CA ASN A 481 3.13 -36.78 2.94
C ASN A 481 3.71 -37.58 4.11
N ILE A 482 3.11 -37.46 5.30
CA ILE A 482 3.48 -38.26 6.48
C ILE A 482 3.26 -39.76 6.21
N ASP A 483 2.15 -40.13 5.57
CA ASP A 483 1.82 -41.52 5.25
C ASP A 483 2.78 -42.13 4.23
N ASN A 484 3.17 -41.36 3.21
CA ASN A 484 4.16 -41.80 2.23
C ASN A 484 5.54 -42.02 2.87
N LEU A 485 5.98 -41.12 3.76
CA LEU A 485 7.28 -41.23 4.43
C LEU A 485 7.31 -42.38 5.45
N THR A 486 6.20 -42.64 6.15
CA THR A 486 6.10 -43.78 7.08
C THR A 486 6.08 -45.12 6.34
N GLN A 487 5.43 -45.23 5.18
CA GLN A 487 5.46 -46.45 4.35
C GLN A 487 6.86 -46.74 3.77
N ILE A 488 7.65 -45.71 3.43
CA ILE A 488 9.04 -45.87 2.98
C ILE A 488 9.92 -46.43 4.10
N SER A 489 9.71 -45.99 5.36
CA SER A 489 10.46 -46.50 6.51
C SER A 489 10.13 -47.94 6.93
N GLU A 490 8.94 -48.44 6.57
CA GLU A 490 8.53 -49.84 6.79
C GLU A 490 8.96 -50.78 5.64
N GLY A 491 9.28 -50.23 4.46
CA GLY A 491 9.77 -50.97 3.28
C GLY A 491 11.29 -51.16 3.21
N GLU A 492 12.06 -50.46 4.05
CA GLU A 492 13.53 -50.56 4.14
C GLU A 492 14.04 -51.31 5.38
N ASN A 493 13.17 -52.06 6.09
CA ASN A 493 13.57 -52.97 7.18
C ASN A 493 13.51 -54.45 6.79
#